data_AF-A0A2V5V295-F1
#
_entry.id   AF-A0A2V5V295-F1
#
_cell.length_a   1.000
_cell.length_b   1.000
_cell.length_c   1.000
_cell.angle_alpha   90.00
_cell.angle_beta   90.00
_cell.angle_gamma   90.00
#
_symmetry.space_group_name_H-M   'P 1'
#
loop_
_entity.id
_entity.type
_entity.pdbx_description
1 polymer ?
#
loop_
_entity_poly.entity_id
_entity_poly.type
_entity_poly.pdbx_seq_one_letter_code
_entity_poly.pdbx_strand_id
1 'polypeptide(L)'
;MIAHVWEWLRARRFNRTLPVMKALVTLAFFLAATAFAQTSQKHPFTFEDMMALKRVGAPVPSPDGKWVVFDCVDVDLEANTKTSHLWIVPASGGDSRRLNPTPNHEERPRFSPDGKRLIWTSKAT
;
A
#
# COMPACT_ATOMS: atom_id res chain seq x y z
N MET A 1 86.20 4.59 -26.86
CA MET A 1 85.62 5.80 -26.25
C MET A 1 84.38 6.11 -27.08
N ILE A 2 83.17 5.69 -26.77
CA ILE A 2 82.39 5.81 -25.53
C ILE A 2 81.40 4.63 -25.48
N ALA A 3 81.34 3.98 -24.33
CA ALA A 3 80.35 2.99 -23.98
C ALA A 3 79.11 3.68 -23.38
N HIS A 4 78.02 2.93 -23.17
CA HIS A 4 77.01 3.18 -22.11
C HIS A 4 75.91 4.24 -22.33
N VAL A 5 75.12 4.17 -23.41
CA VAL A 5 73.84 4.94 -23.42
C VAL A 5 72.62 4.18 -23.95
N TRP A 6 72.77 3.10 -24.72
CA TRP A 6 71.64 2.55 -25.49
C TRP A 6 70.75 1.50 -24.79
N GLU A 7 71.12 0.99 -23.60
CA GLU A 7 70.31 -0.02 -22.88
C GLU A 7 69.30 0.55 -21.88
N TRP A 8 69.25 1.87 -21.67
CA TRP A 8 68.43 2.48 -20.62
C TRP A 8 66.96 2.78 -20.99
N LEU A 9 66.46 2.35 -22.16
CA LEU A 9 65.10 2.67 -22.62
C LEU A 9 64.17 1.46 -22.82
N ARG A 10 64.52 0.26 -22.31
CA ARG A 10 63.74 -0.95 -22.59
C ARG A 10 62.78 -1.44 -21.50
N ALA A 11 62.56 -0.70 -20.40
CA ALA A 11 61.66 -1.19 -19.36
C ALA A 11 60.89 -0.06 -18.67
N ARG A 12 59.75 0.33 -19.23
CA ARG A 12 58.61 0.92 -18.48
C ARG A 12 57.41 1.18 -19.40
N ARG A 13 56.86 0.12 -20.04
CA ARG A 13 55.42 0.11 -20.30
C ARG A 13 54.74 -0.25 -18.97
N PHE A 14 54.70 0.73 -18.07
CA PHE A 14 53.89 0.63 -16.86
C PHE A 14 52.44 0.50 -17.34
N ASN A 15 51.78 -0.61 -17.01
CA ASN A 15 50.36 -0.84 -17.30
C ASN A 15 49.51 0.24 -16.60
N ARG A 16 49.40 1.43 -17.21
CA ARG A 16 48.60 2.55 -16.70
C ARG A 16 47.09 2.31 -16.85
N THR A 17 46.69 1.32 -17.63
CA THR A 17 45.27 0.97 -17.91
C THR A 17 44.66 0.02 -16.87
N LEU A 18 45.46 -0.86 -16.27
CA LEU A 18 44.99 -1.81 -15.23
C LEU A 18 44.46 -1.15 -13.95
N PRO A 19 45.08 -0.09 -13.37
CA PRO A 19 44.54 0.53 -12.16
C PRO A 19 43.27 1.35 -12.43
N VAL A 20 43.18 1.98 -13.60
CA VAL A 20 41.98 2.76 -14.01
C VAL A 20 40.80 1.83 -14.23
N MET A 21 40.98 0.70 -14.91
CA MET A 21 39.90 -0.25 -15.16
C MET A 21 39.43 -0.94 -13.88
N LYS A 22 40.34 -1.23 -12.94
CA LYS A 22 39.97 -1.73 -11.59
C LYS A 22 39.20 -0.67 -10.81
N ALA A 23 39.66 0.58 -10.80
CA ALA A 23 38.96 1.68 -10.12
C ALA A 23 37.55 1.91 -10.67
N LEU A 24 37.36 1.83 -12.00
CA LEU A 24 36.05 1.95 -12.64
C LEU A 24 35.12 0.79 -12.28
N VAL A 25 35.63 -0.44 -12.23
CA VAL A 25 34.83 -1.61 -11.81
C VAL A 25 34.45 -1.54 -10.34
N THR A 26 35.37 -1.12 -9.46
CA THR A 26 35.07 -0.93 -8.02
C THR A 26 34.05 0.18 -7.80
N LEU A 27 34.17 1.29 -8.55
CA LEU A 27 33.22 2.40 -8.49
C LEU A 27 31.83 1.98 -9.02
N ALA A 28 31.77 1.24 -10.12
CA ALA A 28 30.52 0.70 -10.65
C ALA A 28 29.86 -0.29 -9.67
N PHE A 29 30.65 -1.12 -8.98
CA PHE A 29 30.15 -2.03 -7.96
C PHE A 29 29.63 -1.27 -6.73
N PHE A 30 30.29 -0.18 -6.32
CA PHE A 30 29.83 0.67 -5.22
C PHE A 30 28.55 1.44 -5.56
N LEU A 31 28.44 1.97 -6.79
CA LEU A 31 27.22 2.62 -7.29
C LEU A 31 26.04 1.64 -7.36
N ALA A 32 26.27 0.42 -7.85
CA ALA A 32 25.23 -0.62 -7.90
C ALA A 32 24.73 -1.02 -6.51
N ALA A 33 25.61 -1.09 -5.50
CA ALA A 33 25.23 -1.43 -4.13
C ALA A 33 24.28 -0.40 -3.48
N THR A 34 24.39 0.89 -3.82
CA THR A 34 23.49 1.94 -3.31
C THR A 34 22.07 1.87 -3.88
N ALA A 35 21.91 1.32 -5.09
CA ALA A 35 20.59 1.18 -5.71
C ALA A 35 19.72 0.10 -5.03
N PHE A 36 20.34 -0.94 -4.47
CA PHE A 36 19.61 -2.00 -3.74
C PHE A 36 19.27 -1.63 -2.29
N ALA A 37 19.78 -0.50 -1.79
CA ALA A 37 19.54 -0.03 -0.42
C ALA A 37 18.41 1.00 -0.31
N GLN A 38 17.58 1.18 -1.35
CA GLN A 38 16.34 1.94 -1.21
C GLN A 38 15.36 1.16 -0.35
N THR A 39 15.44 1.40 0.95
CA THR A 39 14.37 1.04 1.87
C THR A 39 13.08 1.68 1.38
N SER A 40 12.03 0.89 1.18
CA SER A 40 10.67 1.40 0.96
C SER A 40 10.38 2.47 2.01
N GLN A 41 10.19 3.72 1.59
CA GLN A 41 9.84 4.78 2.52
C GLN A 41 8.49 4.42 3.12
N LYS A 42 8.46 4.22 4.43
CA LYS A 42 7.21 3.97 5.15
C LYS A 42 6.35 5.22 5.05
N HIS A 43 5.11 5.08 4.59
CA HIS A 43 4.12 6.15 4.56
C HIS A 43 3.78 6.57 6.01
N PRO A 44 4.17 7.77 6.47
CA PRO A 44 3.79 8.25 7.79
C PRO A 44 2.28 8.45 7.83
N PHE A 45 1.63 8.11 8.95
CA PHE A 45 0.20 8.32 9.11
C PHE A 45 -0.13 9.82 9.07
N THR A 46 -0.91 10.25 8.07
CA THR A 46 -1.30 11.65 7.86
C THR A 46 -2.77 11.90 8.19
N PHE A 47 -3.19 13.17 8.07
CA PHE A 47 -4.60 13.55 8.18
C PHE A 47 -5.46 12.88 7.10
N GLU A 48 -4.93 12.80 5.88
CA GLU A 48 -5.60 12.17 4.74
C GLU A 48 -5.87 10.69 5.03
N ASP A 49 -4.91 9.97 5.61
CA ASP A 49 -5.11 8.58 6.03
C ASP A 49 -6.22 8.48 7.08
N MET A 50 -6.17 9.33 8.11
CA MET A 50 -7.18 9.36 9.16
C MET A 50 -8.58 9.59 8.61
N MET A 51 -8.71 10.41 7.58
CA MET A 51 -9.99 10.70 6.93
C MET A 51 -10.43 9.60 5.95
N ALA A 52 -9.48 8.92 5.28
CA ALA A 52 -9.74 7.80 4.39
C ALA A 52 -10.13 6.51 5.13
N LEU A 53 -9.81 6.40 6.43
CA LEU A 53 -10.21 5.26 7.26
C LEU A 53 -11.73 5.09 7.28
N LYS A 54 -12.18 3.93 6.81
CA LYS A 54 -13.56 3.48 6.94
C LYS A 54 -13.92 3.27 8.40
N ARG A 55 -15.05 3.82 8.83
CA ARG A 55 -15.59 3.57 10.17
C ARG A 55 -16.68 2.52 10.04
N VAL A 56 -16.43 1.35 10.61
CA VAL A 56 -17.36 0.23 10.60
C VAL A 56 -18.24 0.31 11.85
N GLY A 57 -19.56 0.29 11.65
CA GLY A 57 -20.56 0.21 12.70
C GLY A 57 -20.62 -1.16 13.36
N ALA A 58 -21.55 -1.33 14.30
CA ALA A 58 -21.67 -2.59 15.05
C ALA A 58 -22.07 -3.75 14.12
N PRO A 59 -21.25 -4.81 14.00
CA PRO A 59 -21.58 -5.96 13.16
C PRO A 59 -22.72 -6.78 13.78
N VAL A 60 -23.63 -7.25 12.92
CA VAL A 60 -24.79 -8.05 13.31
C VAL A 60 -24.76 -9.38 12.56
N PRO A 61 -24.54 -10.51 13.25
CA PRO A 61 -24.64 -11.83 12.64
C PRO A 61 -26.08 -12.17 12.24
N SER A 62 -26.24 -12.92 11.15
CA SER A 62 -27.53 -13.51 10.77
C SER A 62 -27.92 -14.63 11.73
N PRO A 63 -29.23 -14.91 11.93
CA PRO A 63 -29.67 -15.99 12.81
C PRO A 63 -29.16 -17.38 12.42
N ASP A 64 -28.93 -17.62 11.13
CA ASP A 64 -28.37 -18.87 10.61
C ASP A 64 -26.83 -18.93 10.65
N GLY A 65 -26.18 -17.86 11.13
CA GLY A 65 -24.73 -17.76 11.28
C GLY A 65 -23.95 -17.66 9.97
N LYS A 66 -24.61 -17.51 8.81
CA LYS A 66 -23.92 -17.49 7.51
C LYS A 66 -23.39 -16.12 7.10
N TRP A 67 -23.97 -15.06 7.64
CA TRP A 67 -23.70 -13.69 7.21
C TRP A 67 -23.46 -12.77 8.39
N VAL A 68 -22.71 -11.71 8.14
CA VAL A 68 -22.60 -10.56 9.04
C VAL A 68 -22.94 -9.31 8.24
N VAL A 69 -23.87 -8.51 8.76
CA VAL A 69 -24.23 -7.21 8.19
C VAL A 69 -23.68 -6.10 9.08
N PHE A 70 -23.22 -5.02 8.48
CA PHE A 70 -22.70 -3.85 9.18
C PHE A 70 -22.88 -2.60 8.32
N ASP A 71 -22.89 -1.45 8.96
CA ASP A 71 -22.81 -0.16 8.28
C ASP A 71 -21.36 0.32 8.21
N CYS A 72 -21.03 1.08 7.17
CA CYS A 72 -19.69 1.61 6.95
C CYS A 72 -19.76 3.05 6.46
N VAL A 73 -19.04 3.94 7.14
CA VAL A 73 -19.03 5.38 6.84
C VAL A 73 -17.97 5.68 5.78
N ASP A 74 -18.44 6.33 4.73
CA ASP A 74 -17.64 7.00 3.72
C ASP A 74 -17.56 8.50 4.05
N VAL A 75 -16.35 9.05 3.99
CA VAL A 75 -16.10 10.49 4.16
C VAL A 75 -15.83 11.08 2.79
N ASP A 76 -16.55 12.15 2.46
CA ASP A 76 -16.24 13.02 1.33
C ASP A 76 -15.74 14.37 1.87
N LEU A 77 -14.44 14.62 1.69
CA LEU A 77 -13.80 15.85 2.17
C LEU A 77 -14.17 17.06 1.30
N GLU A 78 -14.36 16.87 0.00
CA GLU A 78 -14.69 17.95 -0.93
C GLU A 78 -16.13 18.42 -0.70
N ALA A 79 -17.05 17.48 -0.55
CA ALA A 79 -18.45 17.76 -0.22
C ALA A 79 -18.66 18.12 1.27
N ASN A 80 -17.65 17.90 2.13
CA ASN A 80 -17.77 18.03 3.59
C ASN A 80 -18.94 17.20 4.16
N THR A 81 -19.09 15.97 3.69
CA THR A 81 -20.16 15.06 4.12
C THR A 81 -19.62 13.72 4.62
N LYS A 82 -20.48 13.01 5.36
CA LYS A 82 -20.25 11.64 5.78
C LYS A 82 -21.52 10.85 5.51
N THR A 83 -21.39 9.75 4.79
CA THR A 83 -22.52 8.92 4.39
C THR A 83 -22.24 7.48 4.78
N SER A 84 -23.18 6.88 5.50
CA SER A 84 -23.10 5.48 5.88
C SER A 84 -23.84 4.59 4.89
N HIS A 85 -23.25 3.46 4.55
CA HIS A 85 -23.85 2.46 3.66
C HIS A 85 -23.84 1.07 4.29
N LEU A 86 -24.78 0.21 3.89
CA LEU A 86 -24.87 -1.14 4.42
C LEU A 86 -24.04 -2.13 3.59
N TRP A 87 -23.32 -2.98 4.30
CA TRP A 87 -22.46 -4.02 3.76
C TRP A 87 -22.80 -5.36 4.38
N ILE A 88 -22.59 -6.43 3.63
CA ILE A 88 -22.72 -7.80 4.09
C ILE A 88 -21.49 -8.61 3.70
N VAL A 89 -21.06 -9.50 4.58
CA VAL A 89 -19.91 -10.39 4.39
C VAL A 89 -20.26 -11.81 4.85
N PRO A 90 -19.73 -12.88 4.21
CA PRO A 90 -19.86 -14.23 4.76
C PRO A 90 -19.22 -14.31 6.14
N ALA A 91 -19.89 -15.00 7.08
CA ALA A 91 -19.35 -15.21 8.42
C ALA A 91 -18.06 -16.06 8.44
N SER A 92 -17.86 -16.88 7.40
CA SER A 92 -16.61 -17.63 7.17
C SER A 92 -15.44 -16.75 6.72
N GLY A 93 -15.66 -15.45 6.48
CA GLY A 93 -14.72 -14.56 5.81
C GLY A 93 -14.84 -14.60 4.29
N GLY A 94 -14.18 -13.64 3.64
CA GLY A 94 -14.27 -13.41 2.20
C GLY A 94 -14.63 -11.95 1.89
N ASP A 95 -15.03 -11.71 0.64
CA ASP A 95 -15.33 -10.36 0.18
C ASP A 95 -16.68 -9.86 0.71
N SER A 96 -16.69 -8.62 1.19
CA SER A 96 -17.92 -7.90 1.51
C SER A 96 -18.54 -7.28 0.26
N ARG A 97 -19.86 -7.17 0.23
CA ARG A 97 -20.59 -6.42 -0.81
C ARG A 97 -21.56 -5.42 -0.21
N ARG A 98 -21.78 -4.32 -0.93
CA ARG A 98 -22.82 -3.34 -0.60
C ARG A 98 -24.21 -3.94 -0.78
N LEU A 99 -25.10 -3.69 0.17
CA LEU A 99 -26.49 -4.19 0.16
C LEU A 99 -27.43 -3.22 -0.56
N ASN A 100 -27.26 -1.92 -0.36
CA ASN A 100 -28.16 -0.87 -0.84
C ASN A 100 -27.47 0.00 -1.91
N PRO A 101 -28.04 0.19 -3.11
CA PRO A 101 -27.48 1.10 -4.11
C PRO A 101 -27.93 2.56 -3.93
N THR A 102 -28.65 2.88 -2.85
CA THR A 102 -29.20 4.22 -2.60
C THR A 102 -28.10 5.21 -2.16
N PRO A 103 -28.25 6.51 -2.45
CA PRO A 103 -27.33 7.55 -1.95
C PRO A 103 -27.59 7.90 -0.47
N ASN A 104 -28.59 7.28 0.17
CA ASN A 104 -29.01 7.62 1.53
C ASN A 104 -27.95 7.24 2.57
N HIS A 105 -28.02 7.93 3.71
CA HIS A 105 -27.32 7.52 4.92
C HIS A 105 -28.10 6.40 5.61
N GLU A 106 -27.50 5.23 5.68
CA GLU A 106 -28.11 4.01 6.21
C GLU A 106 -27.25 3.39 7.31
N GLU A 107 -27.89 3.03 8.41
CA GLU A 107 -27.20 2.54 9.61
C GLU A 107 -28.07 1.58 10.44
N ARG A 108 -27.45 0.95 11.44
CA ARG A 108 -28.11 0.11 12.46
C ARG A 108 -28.94 -1.04 11.86
N PRO A 109 -28.35 -1.86 10.96
CA PRO A 109 -29.07 -2.98 10.38
C PRO A 109 -29.47 -4.03 11.44
N ARG A 110 -30.60 -4.70 11.24
CA ARG A 110 -31.08 -5.83 12.05
C ARG A 110 -31.76 -6.88 11.19
N PHE A 111 -31.45 -8.15 11.43
CA PHE A 111 -32.16 -9.27 10.81
C PHE A 111 -33.51 -9.51 11.49
N SER A 112 -34.49 -9.97 10.72
CA SER A 112 -35.68 -10.61 11.28
C SER A 112 -35.29 -11.92 12.01
N PRO A 113 -36.09 -12.38 12.99
CA PRO A 113 -35.79 -13.63 13.71
C PRO A 113 -35.65 -14.86 12.81
N ASP A 114 -36.39 -14.89 11.69
CA ASP A 114 -36.31 -15.96 10.68
C ASP A 114 -35.16 -15.77 9.66
N GLY A 115 -34.39 -14.69 9.77
CA GLY A 115 -33.27 -14.35 8.89
C GLY A 115 -33.66 -13.95 7.46
N LYS A 116 -34.96 -13.91 7.11
CA LYS A 116 -35.41 -13.66 5.72
C LYS A 116 -35.46 -12.20 5.33
N ARG A 117 -35.37 -11.28 6.30
CA ARG A 117 -35.49 -9.84 6.08
C ARG A 117 -34.43 -9.09 6.86
N LEU A 118 -34.12 -7.91 6.36
CA LEU A 118 -33.28 -6.92 7.02
C LEU A 118 -34.08 -5.63 7.18
N ILE A 119 -33.96 -4.98 8.32
CA ILE A 119 -34.45 -3.61 8.57
C ILE A 119 -33.28 -2.73 8.98
N TRP A 120 -33.38 -1.43 8.71
CA TRP A 120 -32.36 -0.43 9.03
C TRP A 120 -32.99 0.96 9.15
N THR A 121 -32.24 1.91 9.70
CA THR A 121 -32.61 3.33 9.66
C THR A 121 -32.03 3.98 8.42
N SER A 122 -32.85 4.73 7.69
CA SER A 122 -32.46 5.43 6.47
C SER A 122 -32.82 6.91 6.58
N LYS A 123 -31.87 7.78 6.22
CA LYS A 123 -32.06 9.22 6.09
C LYS A 123 -31.68 9.65 4.67
N ALA A 124 -32.61 10.32 3.97
CA ALA A 124 -32.31 10.93 2.69
C ALA A 124 -31.19 11.97 2.85
N THR A 125 -30.19 11.89 1.97
CA THR A 125 -29.05 12.82 1.93
C THR A 125 -29.30 13.89 0.89
#